data_AF-A0A418HKH1-F1
#
_entry.id   AF-A0A418HKH1-F1
#
_cell.length_a   1.000
_cell.length_b   1.000
_cell.length_c   1.000
_cell.angle_alpha   90.00
_cell.angle_beta   90.00
_cell.angle_gamma   90.00
#
_symmetry.space_group_name_H-M   'P 1'
#
loop_
_entity.id
_entity.type
_entity.pdbx_description
1 polymer ?
#
loop_
_entity_poly.entity_id
_entity_poly.type
_entity_poly.pdbx_seq_one_letter_code
_entity_poly.pdbx_strand_id
1 'polypeptide(L)'
;WSKDKNLDKGNPDRQALKFYEEAGEVGAALSRNKLDDLKDGIGDTVVTLIILAQQHGMTLEECLQYAYDEIKGRTGKTINGTFIKESDL
;
A
#
# COMPACT_ATOMS: atom_id res chain seq x y z
N TRP A 1 -10.08 -15.34 -5.94
CA TRP A 1 -11.03 -14.21 -6.06
C TRP A 1 -10.72 -13.29 -7.24
N SER A 2 -9.58 -12.56 -7.26
CA SER A 2 -9.24 -11.64 -8.37
C SER A 2 -9.26 -12.32 -9.74
N LYS A 3 -8.62 -13.50 -9.84
CA LYS A 3 -8.63 -14.38 -11.02
C LYS A 3 -10.03 -14.83 -11.43
N ASP A 4 -10.86 -15.21 -10.45
CA ASP A 4 -12.23 -15.64 -10.70
C ASP A 4 -13.11 -14.50 -11.25
N LYS A 5 -12.71 -13.26 -10.97
CA LYS A 5 -13.34 -12.02 -11.45
C LYS A 5 -12.62 -11.40 -12.65
N ASN A 6 -11.57 -12.03 -13.18
CA ASN A 6 -10.69 -11.53 -14.24
C ASN A 6 -10.06 -10.16 -13.96
N LEU A 7 -9.92 -9.77 -12.68
CA LEU A 7 -9.28 -8.51 -12.30
C LEU A 7 -7.77 -8.56 -12.50
N ASP A 8 -7.17 -9.76 -12.39
CA ASP A 8 -5.75 -10.02 -12.67
C ASP A 8 -5.35 -9.73 -14.13
N LYS A 9 -6.33 -9.69 -15.05
CA LYS A 9 -6.14 -9.35 -16.47
C LYS A 9 -6.79 -8.01 -16.83
N GLY A 10 -7.24 -7.26 -15.83
CA GLY A 10 -7.86 -5.95 -15.99
C GLY A 10 -6.88 -4.87 -16.44
N ASN A 11 -7.39 -3.65 -16.65
CA ASN A 11 -6.57 -2.50 -16.96
C ASN A 11 -5.80 -2.03 -15.69
N PRO A 12 -4.46 -2.00 -15.71
CA PRO A 12 -3.67 -1.64 -14.53
C PRO A 12 -3.78 -0.16 -14.14
N ASP A 13 -4.02 0.76 -15.08
CA ASP A 13 -4.24 2.18 -14.77
C ASP A 13 -5.52 2.34 -13.94
N ARG A 14 -6.57 1.58 -14.26
CA ARG A 14 -7.82 1.57 -13.50
C ARG A 14 -7.64 0.94 -12.12
N GLN A 15 -6.82 -0.10 -12.04
CA GLN A 15 -6.48 -0.72 -10.76
C GLN A 15 -5.68 0.23 -9.85
N ALA A 16 -4.75 1.00 -10.41
CA ALA A 16 -4.01 2.03 -9.68
C ALA A 16 -4.94 3.15 -9.17
N LEU A 17 -5.93 3.56 -9.96
CA LEU A 17 -6.95 4.52 -9.51
C LEU A 17 -7.78 3.96 -8.34
N LYS A 18 -8.13 2.67 -8.37
CA LYS A 18 -8.79 2.02 -7.22
C LYS A 18 -7.90 2.06 -5.97
N PHE A 19 -6.61 1.76 -6.08
CA PHE A 19 -5.69 1.90 -4.94
C PHE A 19 -5.73 3.31 -4.33
N TYR A 20 -5.72 4.37 -5.14
CA TYR A 20 -5.79 5.73 -4.62
C TYR A 20 -7.14 6.05 -3.95
N GLU A 21 -8.23 5.48 -4.44
CA GLU A 21 -9.54 5.57 -3.81
C GLU A 21 -9.50 4.97 -2.39
N GLU A 22 -9.05 3.71 -2.26
CA GLU A 22 -9.00 3.01 -0.96
C GLU A 22 -8.02 3.69 0.02
N ALA A 23 -6.88 4.18 -0.47
CA ALA A 23 -5.95 4.96 0.35
C ALA A 23 -6.58 6.28 0.85
N GLY A 24 -7.45 6.89 0.04
CA GLY A 24 -8.25 8.05 0.43
C GLY A 24 -9.24 7.73 1.56
N GLU A 25 -9.85 6.55 1.53
CA GLU A 25 -10.77 6.08 2.58
C GLU A 25 -10.05 5.90 3.92
N VAL A 26 -8.82 5.39 3.92
CA VAL A 26 -7.96 5.32 5.13
C VAL A 26 -7.80 6.69 5.77
N GLY A 27 -7.44 7.71 4.97
CA GLY A 27 -7.30 9.09 5.45
C GLY A 27 -8.62 9.67 5.97
N ALA A 28 -9.72 9.41 5.26
CA ALA A 28 -11.04 9.84 5.67
C ALA A 28 -11.48 9.20 6.99
N ALA A 29 -11.25 7.90 7.18
CA ALA A 29 -11.57 7.15 8.39
C ALA A 29 -10.77 7.67 9.61
N LEU A 30 -9.47 7.91 9.44
CA LEU A 30 -8.61 8.52 10.47
C LEU A 30 -9.13 9.90 10.88
N SER A 31 -9.44 10.77 9.91
CA SER A 31 -9.91 12.13 10.21
C SER A 31 -11.23 12.17 10.98
N ARG A 32 -12.03 11.10 10.90
CA ARG A 32 -13.35 10.97 11.52
C ARG A 32 -13.37 10.03 12.73
N ASN A 33 -12.21 9.50 13.14
CA ASN A 33 -12.07 8.54 14.24
C ASN A 33 -12.99 7.31 14.11
N LYS A 34 -13.13 6.78 12.89
CA LYS A 34 -13.94 5.59 12.59
C LYS A 34 -13.04 4.36 12.42
N LEU A 35 -12.90 3.57 13.49
CA LEU A 35 -11.94 2.47 13.52
C LEU A 35 -12.32 1.28 12.64
N ASP A 36 -13.62 1.00 12.48
CA ASP A 36 -14.09 -0.08 11.60
C ASP A 36 -13.82 0.27 10.13
N ASP A 37 -14.21 1.48 9.69
CA ASP A 37 -13.89 2.01 8.35
C ASP A 37 -12.36 2.06 8.11
N LEU A 38 -11.57 2.37 9.14
CA LEU A 38 -10.10 2.36 9.04
C LEU A 38 -9.56 0.95 8.77
N LYS A 39 -10.08 -0.05 9.49
CA LYS A 39 -9.68 -1.44 9.31
C LYS A 39 -10.05 -1.94 7.90
N ASP A 40 -11.23 -1.57 7.42
CA ASP A 40 -11.72 -1.91 6.07
C ASP A 40 -10.85 -1.28 4.99
N GLY A 41 -10.66 0.05 5.03
CA GLY A 41 -9.84 0.77 4.05
C GLY A 41 -8.37 0.32 4.01
N ILE A 42 -7.78 -0.07 5.14
CA ILE A 42 -6.44 -0.68 5.17
C ILE A 42 -6.47 -2.02 4.42
N GLY A 43 -7.48 -2.86 4.67
CA GLY A 43 -7.65 -4.14 3.99
C GLY A 43 -7.80 -3.95 2.47
N ASP A 44 -8.67 -3.04 2.04
CA ASP A 44 -8.95 -2.78 0.63
C ASP A 44 -7.75 -2.16 -0.09
N THR A 45 -6.98 -1.30 0.59
CA THR A 45 -5.70 -0.81 0.08
C THR A 45 -4.73 -1.97 -0.19
N VAL A 46 -4.64 -2.95 0.71
CA VAL A 46 -3.78 -4.13 0.52
C VAL A 46 -4.31 -5.01 -0.62
N VAL A 47 -5.62 -5.26 -0.69
CA VAL A 47 -6.23 -6.06 -1.77
C VAL A 47 -5.97 -5.42 -3.13
N THR A 48 -6.12 -4.11 -3.25
CA THR A 48 -5.88 -3.40 -4.52
C THR A 48 -4.42 -3.47 -4.94
N LEU A 49 -3.46 -3.40 -4.01
CA LEU A 49 -2.04 -3.61 -4.29
C LEU A 49 -1.71 -5.06 -4.68
N ILE A 50 -2.34 -6.07 -4.04
CA ILE A 50 -2.19 -7.47 -4.43
C ILE A 50 -2.60 -7.66 -5.90
N ILE A 51 -3.75 -7.11 -6.29
CA ILE A 51 -4.25 -7.22 -7.67
C ILE A 51 -3.33 -6.49 -8.65
N LEU A 52 -2.87 -5.29 -8.30
CA LEU A 52 -1.94 -4.54 -9.15
C LEU A 52 -0.61 -5.29 -9.34
N ALA A 53 -0.04 -5.87 -8.28
CA ALA A 53 1.16 -6.70 -8.38
C ALA A 53 0.90 -7.91 -9.30
N GLN A 54 -0.23 -8.59 -9.15
CA GLN A 54 -0.62 -9.73 -10.00
C GLN A 54 -0.72 -9.35 -11.49
N GLN A 55 -1.29 -8.19 -11.81
CA GLN A 55 -1.38 -7.67 -13.20
C GLN A 55 -0.01 -7.44 -13.83
N HIS A 56 1.03 -7.27 -13.02
CA HIS A 56 2.41 -7.09 -13.44
C HIS A 56 3.29 -8.33 -13.22
N GLY A 57 2.69 -9.49 -12.94
CA GLY A 57 3.42 -10.75 -12.78
C GLY A 57 4.28 -10.83 -11.52
N MET A 58 3.94 -10.05 -10.48
CA MET A 58 4.61 -10.03 -9.18
C MET A 58 3.65 -10.47 -8.07
N THR A 59 4.19 -10.76 -6.89
CA THR A 59 3.42 -10.84 -5.64
C THR A 59 3.61 -9.59 -4.78
N LEU A 60 2.68 -9.34 -3.85
CA LEU A 60 2.84 -8.22 -2.91
C LEU A 60 4.05 -8.47 -1.99
N GLU A 61 4.30 -9.72 -1.63
CA GLU A 61 5.41 -10.15 -0.80
C GLU A 61 6.76 -9.88 -1.47
N GLU A 62 6.90 -10.11 -2.78
CA GLU A 62 8.09 -9.77 -3.56
C GLU A 62 8.34 -8.26 -3.54
N CYS A 63 7.29 -7.46 -3.78
CA CYS A 63 7.36 -6.00 -3.71
C CYS A 63 7.77 -5.51 -2.31
N LEU A 64 7.21 -6.12 -1.26
CA LEU A 64 7.53 -5.79 0.12
C LEU A 64 8.97 -6.16 0.47
N GLN A 65 9.42 -7.34 0.06
CA GLN A 65 10.79 -7.79 0.29
C GLN A 65 11.80 -6.86 -0.40
N TYR A 66 11.52 -6.47 -1.65
CA TYR A 66 12.33 -5.50 -2.38
C TYR A 66 12.44 -4.16 -1.63
N ALA A 67 11.32 -3.63 -1.14
CA ALA A 67 11.33 -2.40 -0.33
C ALA A 67 12.05 -2.58 1.01
N TYR A 68 11.91 -3.74 1.66
CA TYR A 68 12.60 -4.05 2.91
C TYR A 68 14.12 -4.08 2.73
N ASP A 69 14.61 -4.71 1.67
CA ASP A 69 16.05 -4.80 1.39
C ASP A 69 16.70 -3.43 1.19
N GLU A 70 15.97 -2.45 0.69
CA GLU A 70 16.39 -1.05 0.54
C GLU A 70 16.39 -0.25 1.86
N ILE A 71 15.63 -0.69 2.87
CA ILE A 71 15.48 0.05 4.14
C ILE A 71 16.13 -0.63 5.34
N LYS A 72 16.39 -1.93 5.30
CA LYS A 72 16.86 -2.73 6.44
C LYS A 72 18.17 -2.24 7.07
N GLY A 73 19.03 -1.59 6.28
CA GLY A 73 20.31 -1.03 6.74
C GLY A 73 20.28 0.46 7.04
N ARG A 74 19.12 1.14 6.93
CA ARG A 74 19.04 2.59 7.11
C ARG A 74 19.29 2.98 8.57
N THR A 75 20.19 3.92 8.77
CA THR A 75 20.40 4.62 10.04
C THR A 75 19.76 6.00 9.99
N GLY A 76 19.40 6.54 11.15
CA GLY A 76 18.73 7.83 11.25
C GLY A 76 18.02 8.03 12.58
N LYS A 77 17.22 9.09 12.67
CA LYS A 77 16.47 9.47 13.87
C LYS A 77 15.04 9.88 13.52
N THR A 78 14.10 9.52 14.38
CA THR A 78 12.72 10.02 14.27
C THR A 78 12.63 11.40 14.90
N ILE A 79 12.23 12.39 14.11
CA ILE A 79 12.02 13.78 14.55
C ILE A 79 10.58 14.16 14.19
N ASN A 80 9.79 14.59 15.17
CA ASN A 80 8.38 14.96 15.01
C ASN A 80 7.51 13.88 14.31
N GLY A 81 7.78 12.61 14.58
CA GLY A 81 7.04 11.48 14.02
C GLY A 81 7.48 11.02 12.63
N THR A 82 8.47 11.69 12.02
CA THR A 82 9.04 11.32 10.72
C THR A 82 10.44 10.76 10.90
N PHE A 83 10.72 9.61 10.28
CA PHE A 83 12.08 9.06 10.25
C PHE A 83 12.95 9.86 9.27
N ILE A 84 14.02 10.46 9.77
CA ILE A 84 15.02 11.20 8.99
C ILE A 84 16.28 10.34 8.88
N LYS A 85 16.78 10.14 7.66
CA LYS A 85 18.00 9.35 7.42
C LYS A 85 19.22 10.10 7.94
N GLU A 86 20.25 9.37 8.38
CA GLU A 86 21.49 9.96 8.87
C GLU A 86 22.19 10.85 7.82
N SER A 87 22.08 10.52 6.54
CA SER A 87 22.62 11.35 5.44
C SER A 87 21.93 12.70 5.27
N ASP A 88 20.72 12.84 5.83
CA ASP A 88 19.82 13.98 5.66
C ASP A 88 19.68 14.78 6.97
N LEU A 89 20.38 14.38 8.04
CA LEU A 89 20.51 15.10 9.31
C LEU A 89 21.57 16.22 9.22
#